data_AF-A0A1H4VJM1-F1
#
_entry.id   AF-A0A1H4VJM1-F1
#
_cell.length_a   1.000
_cell.length_b   1.000
_cell.length_c   1.000
_cell.angle_alpha   90.00
_cell.angle_beta   90.00
_cell.angle_gamma   90.00
#
_symmetry.space_group_name_H-M   'P 1'
#
loop_
_entity.id
_entity.type
_entity.pdbx_description
1 polymer ?
#
loop_
_entity_poly.entity_id
_entity_poly.type
_entity_poly.pdbx_seq_one_letter_code
_entity_poly.pdbx_strand_id
1 'polypeptide(L)' 'MRELVRTNDVVLVSAVGALLDSANIHHLVLDQNMSIIEGSLGVLPRRILVHEDDNHEARQLLTDAGLGHELRADD' A
#
# COMPACT_ATOMS: atom_id res chain seq x y z
N MET A 1 -2.75 10.17 -8.86
CA MET A 1 -2.61 9.06 -7.87
C MET A 1 -1.26 8.39 -8.11
N ARG A 2 -0.45 8.19 -7.07
CA ARG A 2 0.89 7.57 -7.17
C ARG A 2 0.94 6.24 -6.44
N GLU A 3 1.67 5.27 -7.01
CA GLU A 3 1.98 4.00 -6.33
C GLU A 3 2.99 4.24 -5.20
N LEU A 4 2.67 3.71 -4.02
CA LEU A 4 3.51 3.77 -2.84
C LEU A 4 4.22 2.43 -2.61
N VAL A 5 3.43 1.36 -2.53
CA VAL A 5 3.89 0.02 -2.18
C VAL A 5 3.16 -0.99 -3.07
N ARG A 6 3.90 -2.02 -3.51
CA ARG A 6 3.34 -3.16 -4.22
C ARG A 6 3.80 -4.43 -3.54
N THR A 7 2.88 -5.13 -2.88
CA THR A 7 3.18 -6.33 -2.08
C THR A 7 2.08 -7.36 -2.19
N ASN A 8 2.43 -8.63 -2.01
CA ASN A 8 1.46 -9.71 -1.82
C ASN A 8 1.22 -10.06 -0.34
N ASP A 9 2.01 -9.47 0.57
CA ASP A 9 1.89 -9.73 1.98
C ASP A 9 0.67 -9.00 2.56
N VAL A 10 -0.28 -9.76 3.09
CA VAL A 10 -1.54 -9.22 3.62
C VAL A 10 -1.32 -8.40 4.90
N VAL A 11 -0.31 -8.74 5.70
CA VAL A 11 0.02 -8.06 6.95
C VAL A 11 0.62 -6.69 6.63
N LEU A 12 1.51 -6.63 5.64
CA LEU A 12 2.09 -5.37 5.20
C LEU A 12 1.03 -4.41 4.65
N VAL A 13 0.07 -4.92 3.86
CA VAL A 13 -1.04 -4.08 3.35
C VAL A 13 -1.85 -3.48 4.50
N SER A 14 -2.19 -4.28 5.50
CA SER A 14 -2.92 -3.80 6.69
C SER A 14 -2.09 -2.79 7.50
N ALA A 15 -0.79 -3.03 7.68
CA ALA A 15 0.09 -2.11 8.40
C ALA A 15 0.22 -0.76 7.71
N VAL A 16 0.48 -0.76 6.39
CA VAL A 16 0.57 0.47 5.59
C VAL A 16 -0.77 1.21 5.59
N GLY A 17 -1.89 0.50 5.40
CA GLY A 17 -3.22 1.10 5.43
C GLY A 17 -3.54 1.77 6.76
N ALA A 18 -3.21 1.11 7.89
CA ALA A 18 -3.41 1.67 9.22
C ALA A 18 -2.52 2.90 9.49
N LEU A 19 -1.28 2.90 9.02
CA LEU A 19 -0.39 4.07 9.13
C LEU A 19 -0.95 5.27 8.37
N LEU A 20 -1.35 5.07 7.11
CA LEU A 20 -1.93 6.12 6.28
C LEU A 20 -3.24 6.66 6.88
N ASP A 21 -4.10 5.77 7.38
CA ASP A 21 -5.34 6.15 8.08
C ASP A 21 -5.06 6.97 9.35
N SER A 22 -4.07 6.58 10.15
CA SER A 22 -3.68 7.30 11.37
C SER A 22 -3.13 8.71 11.09
N ALA A 23 -2.53 8.93 9.92
CA ALA A 23 -2.07 10.22 9.44
C ALA A 23 -3.15 11.00 8.66
N ASN A 24 -4.37 10.45 8.57
CA ASN A 24 -5.47 11.02 7.79
C ASN A 24 -5.12 11.22 6.30
N ILE A 25 -4.27 10.34 5.76
CA ILE A 25 -3.86 10.31 4.36
C ILE A 25 -4.78 9.38 3.59
N HIS A 26 -5.42 9.92 2.55
CA HIS A 26 -6.30 9.12 1.71
C HIS A 26 -5.50 8.14 0.85
N HIS A 27 -5.84 6.86 0.94
CA HIS A 27 -5.18 5.79 0.21
C HIS A 27 -6.17 4.86 -0.46
N LEU A 28 -5.74 4.26 -1.57
CA LEU A 28 -6.50 3.31 -2.35
C LEU A 28 -5.69 2.02 -2.49
N VAL A 29 -6.28 0.90 -2.07
CA VAL A 29 -5.69 -0.43 -2.28
C VAL A 29 -6.36 -1.06 -3.49
N LEU A 30 -5.63 -1.15 -4.61
CA LEU A 30 -6.05 -1.90 -5.79
C LEU A 30 -5.75 -3.40 -5.62
N ASP A 31 -6.54 -4.21 -6.33
CA ASP A 31 -6.43 -5.68 -6.39
C ASP A 31 -6.97 -6.42 -5.14
N GLN A 32 -7.96 -5.84 -4.45
CA GLN A 32 -8.69 -6.53 -3.36
C GLN A 32 -9.69 -7.59 -3.86
N ASN A 33 -9.96 -7.67 -5.16
CA ASN A 33 -10.95 -8.58 -5.75
C ASN A 33 -10.38 -9.98 -5.98
N MET A 34 -10.03 -10.70 -4.91
CA MET A 34 -9.86 -12.15 -4.99
C MET A 34 -10.84 -12.81 -4.03
N SER A 35 -11.91 -13.37 -4.61
CA SER A 35 -12.88 -14.21 -3.94
C SER A 35 -12.17 -15.29 -3.13
N ILE A 36 -12.40 -15.29 -1.82
CA ILE A 36 -11.95 -16.30 -0.85
C ILE A 36 -12.56 -17.70 -1.15
N ILE A 37 -13.45 -17.78 -2.14
CA ILE A 37 -14.18 -18.99 -2.51
C ILE A 37 -13.33 -19.81 -3.50
N GLU A 38 -12.61 -20.79 -2.95
CA GLU A 38 -12.33 -22.08 -3.59
C GLU A 38 -11.08 -22.25 -4.50
N GLY A 39 -9.93 -21.68 -4.12
CA GLY A 39 -8.67 -22.38 -4.40
C GLY A 39 -7.88 -21.97 -5.65
N SER A 40 -7.75 -20.67 -5.93
CA SER A 40 -6.68 -20.18 -6.80
C SER A 40 -5.74 -19.29 -5.99
N LEU A 41 -4.54 -19.80 -5.69
CA LEU A 41 -3.33 -19.07 -5.30
C LEU A 41 -2.85 -18.15 -6.45
N GLY A 42 -3.75 -17.32 -6.98
CA GLY A 42 -3.42 -16.24 -7.89
C GLY A 42 -2.94 -15.07 -7.06
N VAL A 43 -1.68 -15.12 -6.60
CA VAL A 43 -1.03 -14.08 -5.81
C VAL A 43 -0.76 -12.87 -6.70
N LEU A 44 -1.81 -12.15 -7.07
CA LEU A 44 -1.65 -10.86 -7.69
C LEU A 44 -1.20 -9.87 -6.60
N PRO A 45 -0.13 -9.12 -6.86
CA PRO A 45 0.41 -8.18 -5.88
C PRO A 45 -0.52 -6.97 -5.75
N ARG A 46 -0.96 -6.72 -4.51
CA ARG A 46 -1.78 -5.58 -4.13
C ARG A 46 -0.96 -4.30 -4.22
N ARG A 47 -1.62 -3.23 -4.68
CA ARG A 47 -0.98 -1.93 -4.91
C ARG A 47 -1.64 -0.90 -4.03
N ILE A 48 -0.86 -0.22 -3.21
CA ILE A 48 -1.33 0.89 -2.38
C ILE A 48 -0.96 2.17 -3.10
N LEU A 49 -1.97 2.98 -3.38
CA LEU A 49 -1.85 4.25 -4.06
C LEU A 49 -2.32 5.37 -3.14
N VAL A 50 -1.72 6.55 -3.29
CA VAL A 50 -2.13 7.78 -2.59
C VAL A 50 -2.33 8.91 -3.58
N HIS A 51 -2.91 10.01 -3.12
CA HIS A 51 -2.95 11.24 -3.91
C HIS A 51 -1.52 11.74 -4.20
N GLU A 52 -1.33 12.49 -5.29
CA GLU A 52 0.00 12.98 -5.65
C GLU A 52 0.50 14.02 -4.67
N ASP A 53 -0.40 14.87 -4.18
CA ASP A 53 -0.13 15.86 -3.13
C ASP A 53 0.31 15.21 -1.81
N ASP A 54 -0.28 14.06 -1.46
CA ASP A 54 0.06 13.33 -0.22
C ASP A 54 1.24 12.37 -0.39
N ASN A 55 1.76 12.19 -1.61
CA ASN A 55 2.76 11.17 -1.90
C ASN A 55 4.05 11.38 -1.10
N HIS A 56 4.51 12.63 -1.01
CA HIS A 56 5.72 12.95 -0.26
C HIS A 56 5.55 12.67 1.24
N GLU A 57 4.44 13.13 1.82
CA GLU A 57 4.13 12.92 3.24
C GLU A 57 3.99 11.42 3.56
N ALA A 58 3.23 10.69 2.74
CA ALA A 58 3.02 9.26 2.93
C ALA A 58 4.33 8.45 2.85
N ARG A 59 5.23 8.81 1.92
CA ARG A 59 6.56 8.18 1.81
C ARG A 59 7.44 8.47 3.02
N GLN A 60 7.38 9.70 3.52
CA GLN A 60 8.12 10.08 4.73
C GLN A 60 7.59 9.33 5.95
N LEU A 61 6.26 9.23 6.11
CA LEU A 61 5.61 8.46 7.17
C LEU A 61 6.03 6.98 7.15
N LEU A 62 6.00 6.36 5.97
CA LEU A 62 6.42 4.97 5.79
C LEU A 62 7.91 4.78 6.09
N THR A 63 8.74 5.75 5.74
CA THR A 63 10.17 5.71 6.04
C THR A 63 10.44 5.82 7.55
N ASP A 64 9.74 6.72 8.24
CA ASP A 64 9.83 6.91 9.69
C ASP A 64 9.36 5.64 10.44
N ALA A 65 8.33 4.98 9.94
CA ALA A 65 7.84 3.69 10.44
C ALA A 65 8.76 2.49 10.11
N GLY A 66 9.89 2.70 9.43
CA GLY A 66 10.84 1.64 9.05
C GLY A 66 10.44 0.84 7.80
N LEU A 67 9.39 1.24 7.10
CA LEU A 67 8.88 0.63 5.86
C LEU A 67 9.42 1.29 4.59
N GLY A 68 10.42 2.17 4.71
CA GLY A 68 11.02 2.87 3.57
C GLY A 68 11.60 1.94 2.50
N HIS A 69 11.97 0.70 2.87
CA HIS A 69 12.47 -0.30 1.93
C HIS A 69 11.40 -0.92 1.03
N GLU A 70 10.12 -0.82 1.41
CA GLU A 70 8.98 -1.31 0.62
C GLU A 70 8.48 -0.27 -0.39
N LEU A 71 9.02 0.95 -0.34
CA LEU A 71 8.61 2.05 -1.21
C LEU A 71 9.05 1.79 -2.66
N ARG A 72 8.09 1.89 -3.57
CA ARG A 72 8.32 1.83 -5.02
C ARG A 72 8.83 3.16 -5.55
N ALA A 73 9.91 3.17 -6.32
CA ALA A 73 10.41 4.37 -6.99
C ALA A 73 9.31 5.01 -7.86
N ASP A 74 9.27 6.35 -7.88
CA ASP A 74 8.39 7.14 -8.74
C ASP A 74 9.02 7.16 -10.15
N ASP A 75 8.55 6.30 -11.06
CA ASP A 75 8.88 6.34 -12.49
C ASP A 75 7.75 7.04 -13.25
#